data_AF-A0A947YP31-F1
#
_entry.id   AF-A0A947YP31-F1
#
_cell.length_a   1.000
_cell.length_b   1.000
_cell.length_c   1.000
_cell.angle_alpha   90.00
_cell.angle_beta   90.00
_cell.angle_gamma   90.00
#
_symmetry.space_group_name_H-M   'P 1'
#
loop_
_entity.id
_entity.type
_entity.pdbx_description
1 polymer ?
#
loop_
_entity_poly.entity_id
_entity_poly.type
_entity_poly.pdbx_seq_one_letter_code
_entity_poly.pdbx_strand_id
1 'polypeptide(L)'
;MHVNPLRADLVTFLSKRRLSSRFQKQLAFFVNNPRHPSLHMELLEPKNLRLYSFRIDQKYRVIFLFVSEDIAEIIDINAHYQ
;
A
#
# COMPACT_ATOMS: atom_id res chain seq x y z
N MET A 1 -1.57 -8.44 -11.36
CA MET A 1 -1.19 -7.28 -10.53
C MET A 1 0.33 -7.19 -10.36
N HIS A 2 0.91 -6.08 -10.79
CA HIS A 2 2.30 -5.69 -10.66
C HIS A 2 2.37 -4.38 -9.88
N VAL A 3 3.44 -4.19 -9.09
CA VAL A 3 3.65 -2.95 -8.33
C VAL A 3 4.98 -2.34 -8.76
N ASN A 4 4.93 -1.09 -9.20
CA ASN A 4 6.13 -0.37 -9.61
C ASN A 4 7.14 -0.26 -8.44
N PRO A 5 8.44 -0.16 -8.74
CA PRO A 5 9.46 0.03 -7.72
C PRO A 5 9.14 1.22 -6.80
N LEU A 6 9.35 1.04 -5.50
CA LEU A 6 9.13 2.11 -4.53
C LEU A 6 10.10 3.27 -4.74
N ARG A 7 9.60 4.50 -4.57
CA ARG A 7 10.43 5.70 -4.41
C ARG A 7 11.39 5.52 -3.22
N ALA A 8 12.61 6.03 -3.35
CA ALA A 8 13.69 5.80 -2.38
C ALA A 8 13.38 6.34 -0.96
N ASP A 9 12.60 7.41 -0.87
CA ASP A 9 12.12 7.97 0.39
C ASP A 9 11.17 7.00 1.12
N LEU A 10 10.29 6.30 0.40
CA LEU A 10 9.40 5.29 0.97
C LEU A 10 10.17 4.06 1.46
N VAL A 11 11.19 3.63 0.71
CA VAL A 11 12.11 2.56 1.16
C VAL A 11 12.80 2.98 2.47
N THR A 12 13.29 4.22 2.53
CA THR A 12 13.91 4.79 3.72
C THR A 12 12.93 4.88 4.89
N PHE A 13 11.67 5.27 4.64
CA PHE A 13 10.61 5.33 5.65
C PHE A 13 10.34 3.96 6.28
N LEU A 14 10.20 2.92 5.45
CA LEU A 14 9.96 1.54 5.88
C LEU A 14 11.13 1.00 6.72
N SER A 15 12.36 1.25 6.28
CA SER A 15 13.58 0.83 6.98
C SER A 15 13.69 1.49 8.36
N LYS A 16 13.58 2.84 8.41
CA LYS A 16 13.67 3.61 9.67
C LYS A 16 12.63 3.18 10.71
N ARG A 17 11.46 2.68 10.28
CA ARG A 17 10.36 2.24 11.16
C ARG A 17 10.28 0.74 11.36
N ARG A 18 11.23 -0.05 10.83
CA ARG A 18 11.24 -1.52 10.90
C ARG A 18 9.94 -2.14 10.38
N LEU A 19 9.44 -1.61 9.28
CA LEU A 19 8.21 -2.06 8.61
C LEU A 19 8.48 -2.93 7.38
N SER A 20 9.71 -2.99 6.88
CA SER A 20 10.04 -3.62 5.59
C SER A 20 9.53 -5.06 5.45
N SER A 21 9.68 -5.91 6.47
CA SER A 21 9.20 -7.30 6.41
C SER A 21 7.67 -7.41 6.36
N ARG A 22 6.97 -6.60 7.17
CA ARG A 22 5.50 -6.53 7.18
C ARG A 22 4.97 -5.99 5.86
N PHE A 23 5.61 -4.94 5.34
CA PHE A 23 5.29 -4.38 4.04
C PHE A 23 5.43 -5.43 2.93
N GLN A 24 6.55 -6.16 2.86
CA GLN A 24 6.75 -7.20 1.85
C GLN A 24 5.72 -8.33 1.95
N LYS A 25 5.35 -8.75 3.17
CA LYS A 25 4.27 -9.74 3.37
C LYS A 25 2.94 -9.25 2.82
N GLN A 26 2.54 -8.02 3.15
CA GLN A 26 1.28 -7.44 2.71
C GLN A 26 1.29 -7.16 1.20
N LEU A 27 2.43 -6.72 0.65
CA LEU A 27 2.63 -6.57 -0.79
C LEU A 27 2.44 -7.90 -1.53
N ALA A 28 2.96 -9.01 -0.99
CA ALA A 28 2.74 -10.34 -1.56
C ALA A 28 1.26 -10.74 -1.53
N PHE A 29 0.51 -10.43 -0.46
CA PHE A 29 -0.94 -10.62 -0.46
C PHE A 29 -1.63 -9.78 -1.52
N PHE A 30 -1.25 -8.50 -1.65
CA PHE A 30 -1.84 -7.60 -2.64
C PHE A 30 -1.58 -8.06 -4.08
N VAL A 31 -0.35 -8.48 -4.40
CA VAL A 31 0.03 -8.97 -5.74
C VAL A 31 -0.73 -10.24 -6.09
N ASN A 32 -0.86 -11.18 -5.15
CA ASN A 32 -1.54 -12.46 -5.39
C ASN A 32 -3.07 -12.35 -5.37
N ASN A 33 -3.62 -11.54 -4.44
CA ASN A 33 -5.04 -11.33 -4.27
C ASN A 33 -5.30 -9.93 -3.67
N PRO A 34 -5.61 -8.93 -4.51
CA PRO A 34 -5.93 -7.57 -4.05
C PRO A 34 -7.10 -7.52 -3.05
N ARG A 35 -7.98 -8.52 -3.03
CA ARG A 35 -9.13 -8.61 -2.09
C ARG A 35 -8.84 -9.46 -0.85
N HIS A 36 -7.58 -9.78 -0.58
CA HIS A 36 -7.22 -10.58 0.58
C HIS A 36 -7.66 -9.89 1.89
N PRO A 37 -8.34 -10.58 2.83
CA PRO A 37 -8.96 -9.95 3.99
C PRO A 37 -7.97 -9.21 4.90
N SER A 38 -6.73 -9.69 5.02
CA SER A 38 -5.68 -9.02 5.80
C SER A 38 -5.23 -7.67 5.25
N LEU A 39 -5.53 -7.36 3.98
CA LEU A 39 -5.19 -6.07 3.39
C LEU A 39 -6.11 -4.96 3.91
N HIS A 40 -7.37 -5.28 4.24
CA HIS A 40 -8.41 -4.29 4.54
C HIS A 40 -8.36 -3.13 3.52
N MET A 41 -8.48 -3.48 2.24
CA MET A 41 -8.39 -2.51 1.17
C MET A 41 -9.58 -1.56 1.19
N GLU A 42 -9.30 -0.26 1.11
CA GLU A 42 -10.30 0.80 1.19
C GLU A 42 -10.07 1.82 0.05
N LEU A 43 -11.16 2.27 -0.60
CA LEU A 43 -11.12 3.44 -1.48
C LEU A 43 -11.15 4.69 -0.58
N LEU A 44 -10.16 5.56 -0.73
CA LEU A 44 -10.04 6.78 0.04
C LEU A 44 -10.96 7.87 -0.51
N GLU A 45 -11.41 8.74 0.38
CA GLU A 45 -12.08 9.97 0.00
C GLU A 45 -11.06 11.07 -0.35
N PRO A 46 -11.36 11.94 -1.33
CA PRO A 46 -12.55 11.91 -2.17
C PRO A 46 -12.44 10.87 -3.31
N LYS A 47 -13.52 10.11 -3.57
CA LYS A 47 -13.52 8.97 -4.51
C LYS A 47 -13.10 9.30 -5.95
N ASN A 48 -13.25 10.56 -6.38
CA ASN A 48 -12.86 11.01 -7.71
C ASN A 48 -11.35 10.91 -7.95
N LEU A 49 -10.53 10.94 -6.90
CA LEU A 49 -9.07 10.77 -7.01
C LEU A 49 -8.65 9.31 -7.21
N ARG A 50 -9.56 8.35 -6.98
CA ARG A 50 -9.30 6.90 -7.13
C ARG A 50 -8.04 6.44 -6.38
N LEU A 51 -7.84 7.01 -5.19
CA LEU A 51 -6.78 6.58 -4.29
C LEU A 51 -7.29 5.43 -3.43
N TYR A 52 -6.48 4.41 -3.29
CA TYR A 52 -6.77 3.24 -2.50
C TYR A 52 -5.75 3.13 -1.37
N SER A 53 -6.13 2.43 -0.31
CA SER A 53 -5.21 2.07 0.75
C SER A 53 -5.32 0.61 1.14
N PHE A 54 -4.23 0.05 1.65
CA PHE A 54 -4.23 -1.23 2.34
C PHE A 54 -3.29 -1.21 3.55
N ARG A 55 -3.54 -2.08 4.53
CA ARG A 55 -2.77 -2.17 5.77
C ARG A 55 -1.41 -2.82 5.57
N ILE A 56 -0.38 -2.19 6.14
CA ILE A 56 0.89 -2.84 6.48
C ILE A 56 0.75 -3.55 7.83
N ASP A 57 0.17 -2.83 8.80
CA ASP A 57 -0.26 -3.33 10.09
C ASP A 57 -1.45 -2.48 10.59
N GLN A 58 -1.78 -2.55 11.88
CA GLN A 58 -2.88 -1.77 12.45
C GLN A 58 -2.61 -0.25 12.46
N LYS A 59 -1.34 0.17 12.43
CA LYS A 59 -0.93 1.58 12.52
C LYS A 59 -0.60 2.19 11.16
N TYR A 60 -0.04 1.42 10.23
CA TYR A 60 0.48 1.94 8.97
C TYR A 60 -0.30 1.41 7.76
N ARG A 61 -0.58 2.31 6.82
CA ARG A 61 -1.22 1.99 5.53
C ARG A 61 -0.34 2.43 4.36
N VAL A 62 -0.42 1.66 3.29
CA VAL A 62 0.05 2.02 1.96
C VAL A 62 -1.07 2.80 1.29
N ILE A 63 -0.74 3.89 0.60
CA ILE A 63 -1.63 4.57 -0.33
C ILE A 63 -1.11 4.34 -1.75
N PHE A 64 -2.01 3.94 -2.64
CA PHE A 64 -1.67 3.59 -4.01
C PHE A 64 -2.80 3.95 -4.96
N LEU A 65 -2.50 3.92 -6.25
CA LEU A 65 -3.47 4.04 -7.34
C LEU A 65 -3.25 2.92 -8.36
N PHE A 66 -4.28 2.61 -9.15
CA PHE A 66 -4.15 1.73 -10.31
C PHE A 66 -3.79 2.59 -11.54
N VAL A 67 -2.62 2.34 -12.12
CA VAL A 67 -2.15 2.97 -13.36
C VAL A 67 -2.80 2.29 -14.56
N SER A 68 -3.02 0.98 -14.47
CA SER A 68 -3.82 0.18 -15.40
C SER A 68 -4.51 -0.96 -14.63
N GLU A 69 -5.26 -1.82 -15.33
CA GLU A 69 -5.95 -2.97 -14.72
C GLU A 69 -5.01 -3.88 -13.91
N ASP A 70 -3.74 -3.97 -14.33
CA ASP A 70 -2.75 -4.87 -13.74
C ASP A 70 -1.56 -4.16 -13.08
N ILE A 71 -1.51 -2.82 -13.10
CA ILE A 71 -0.37 -2.07 -12.56
C ILE A 71 -0.86 -1.14 -11.45
N ALA A 72 -0.24 -1.26 -10.28
CA ALA A 72 -0.43 -0.37 -9.15
C ALA A 72 0.84 0.43 -8.86
N GLU A 73 0.65 1.68 -8.45
CA GLU A 73 1.73 2.58 -8.04
C GLU A 73 1.50 3.03 -6.61
N ILE A 74 2.49 2.78 -5.76
CA ILE A 74 2.47 3.22 -4.36
C ILE A 74 2.97 4.66 -4.31
N ILE A 75 2.10 5.57 -3.85
CA ILE A 75 2.39 7.00 -3.81
C ILE A 75 2.85 7.46 -2.42
N ASP A 76 2.37 6.79 -1.36
CA ASP A 76 2.70 7.16 0.01
C ASP A 76 2.56 5.98 0.99
N ILE A 77 3.20 6.10 2.15
CA ILE A 77 3.07 5.20 3.30
C ILE A 77 2.93 6.05 4.54
N ASN A 78 1.77 6.01 5.18
CA ASN A 78 1.49 6.86 6.34
C ASN A 78 0.98 6.08 7.54
N ALA A 79 1.12 6.69 8.71
CA ALA A 79 0.43 6.22 9.90
C ALA A 79 -1.05 6.59 9.72
N HIS A 80 -1.91 5.59 9.69
CA HIS A 80 -3.34 5.80 9.72
C HIS A 80 -3.70 6.27 11.14
N TYR A 81 -3.83 7.59 11.31
CA TYR A 81 -4.42 8.15 12.51
C TYR A 81 -5.94 8.06 12.37
N GLN A 82 -6.54 7.09 13.05
CA GLN A 82 -7.92 7.15 13.49
C GLN A 82 -7.94 7.25 15.00
#